data_AF-A0A179UVY7-F1
#
_entry.id   AF-A0A179UVY7-F1
#
_cell.length_a   1.000
_cell.length_b   1.000
_cell.length_c   1.000
_cell.angle_alpha   90.00
_cell.angle_beta   90.00
_cell.angle_gamma   90.00
#
_symmetry.space_group_name_H-M   'P 1'
#
loop_
_entity.id
_entity.type
_entity.pdbx_description
1 polymer ?
#
loop_
_entity_poly.entity_id
_entity_poly.type
_entity_poly.pdbx_seq_one_letter_code
_entity_poly.pdbx_strand_id
1 'polypeptide(L)' 'MARGNQREKAREKTQKELAAQKKKNTQSGTEYARTKEAQAAIMRQKQEAANAKKAAEAAAAGKKK' A
#
# COMPACT_ATOMS: atom_id res chain seq x y z
N MET A 1 -40.76 -11.53 0.76
CA MET A 1 -39.88 -10.64 -0.03
C MET A 1 -39.34 -9.40 0.74
N ALA A 2 -40.05 -8.85 1.74
CA ALA A 2 -39.65 -7.56 2.36
C ALA A 2 -38.38 -7.60 3.28
N ARG A 3 -38.14 -8.67 4.04
CA ARG A 3 -37.00 -8.73 5.01
C ARG A 3 -35.65 -9.04 4.37
N GLY A 4 -35.61 -9.92 3.36
CA GLY A 4 -34.37 -10.24 2.63
C GLY A 4 -33.78 -9.01 1.93
N ASN A 5 -34.66 -8.23 1.29
CA ASN A 5 -34.28 -7.00 0.60
C ASN A 5 -33.80 -5.89 1.56
N GLN A 6 -34.29 -5.85 2.80
CA GLN A 6 -33.77 -4.93 3.82
C GLN A 6 -32.40 -5.36 4.35
N ARG A 7 -32.18 -6.66 4.56
CA ARG A 7 -30.91 -7.20 5.06
C ARG A 7 -29.78 -7.01 4.06
N GLU A 8 -30.05 -7.25 2.78
CA GLU A 8 -29.07 -7.06 1.70
C GLU A 8 -28.72 -5.57 1.56
N LYS A 9 -29.70 -4.67 1.56
CA LYS A 9 -29.46 -3.22 1.60
C LYS A 9 -28.65 -2.78 2.81
N ALA A 10 -28.91 -3.34 4.00
CA ALA A 10 -28.14 -3.02 5.19
C ALA A 10 -26.68 -3.49 5.06
N ARG A 11 -26.45 -4.72 4.59
CA ARG A 11 -25.09 -5.23 4.33
C ARG A 11 -24.35 -4.39 3.31
N GLU A 12 -25.01 -4.00 2.23
CA GLU A 12 -24.42 -3.18 1.18
C GLU A 12 -24.02 -1.79 1.73
N LYS A 13 -24.87 -1.17 2.55
CA LYS A 13 -24.53 0.08 3.25
C LYS A 13 -23.33 -0.09 4.18
N THR A 14 -23.31 -1.13 5.01
CA THR A 14 -22.18 -1.40 5.91
C THR A 14 -20.89 -1.65 5.14
N GLN A 15 -20.93 -2.41 4.04
CA GLN A 15 -19.77 -2.64 3.19
C GLN A 15 -19.26 -1.35 2.54
N LYS A 16 -20.16 -0.49 2.06
CA LYS A 16 -19.82 0.83 1.51
C LYS A 16 -19.18 1.73 2.56
N GLU A 17 -19.72 1.76 3.79
CA GLU A 17 -19.16 2.54 4.90
C GLU A 17 -17.76 2.02 5.32
N LEU A 18 -17.58 0.71 5.43
CA LEU A 18 -16.28 0.11 5.73
C LEU A 18 -15.26 0.39 4.62
N ALA A 19 -15.67 0.31 3.35
CA ALA A 19 -14.80 0.66 2.22
C ALA A 19 -14.43 2.15 2.23
N ALA A 20 -15.36 3.03 2.62
CA ALA A 20 -15.10 4.45 2.77
C ALA A 20 -14.14 4.75 3.93
N GLN A 21 -14.27 4.05 5.07
CA GLN A 21 -13.36 4.18 6.20
C GLN A 21 -11.92 3.78 5.83
N LYS A 22 -11.73 2.70 5.07
CA LYS A 22 -10.40 2.26 4.60
C LYS A 22 -9.70 3.27 3.67
N LYS A 23 -10.47 4.12 2.99
CA LYS A 23 -9.95 5.12 2.04
C LYS A 23 -9.66 6.47 2.69
N LYS A 24 -10.17 6.72 3.90
CA LYS A 24 -9.95 7.98 4.60
C LYS A 24 -8.54 7.99 5.19
N ASN A 25 -7.75 8.97 4.80
CA ASN A 25 -6.54 9.31 5.54
C ASN A 25 -6.94 10.05 6.81
N THR A 26 -6.62 9.49 7.97
CA THR A 26 -6.88 10.10 9.28
C THR A 26 -5.73 10.98 9.78
N GLN A 27 -4.62 11.07 9.04
CA GLN A 27 -3.48 11.92 9.38
C GLN A 27 -3.82 13.39 9.16
N SER A 28 -3.32 14.25 10.04
CA SER A 28 -3.38 15.70 9.81
C SER A 28 -2.60 16.07 8.54
N GLY A 29 -2.90 17.21 7.92
CA GLY A 29 -2.25 17.62 6.67
C GLY A 29 -0.71 17.67 6.76
N THR A 30 -0.18 18.10 7.90
CA THR A 30 1.27 18.14 8.15
C THR A 30 1.89 16.76 8.35
N GLU A 31 1.16 15.83 8.97
CA GLU A 31 1.61 14.44 9.12
C GLU A 31 1.56 13.71 7.79
N TYR A 32 0.55 13.98 6.95
CA TYR A 32 0.47 13.41 5.61
C TYR A 32 1.63 13.83 4.70
N ALA A 33 2.05 15.10 4.78
CA ALA A 33 3.24 15.56 4.06
C ALA A 33 4.50 14.80 4.51
N ARG A 34 4.71 14.68 5.83
CA ARG A 34 5.82 13.92 6.41
C ARG A 34 5.79 12.44 6.03
N THR A 35 4.63 11.80 6.05
CA THR A 35 4.52 10.38 5.68
C THR A 35 4.77 10.14 4.20
N LYS A 36 4.38 11.06 3.32
CA LYS A 36 4.75 11.00 1.90
C LYS A 36 6.26 11.07 1.70
N GLU A 37 6.94 11.99 2.36
CA GLU A 37 8.40 12.13 2.27
C GLU A 37 9.12 10.87 2.79
N ALA A 38 8.66 10.34 3.93
CA ALA A 38 9.19 9.10 4.50
C ALA A 38 8.99 7.90 3.56
N GLN A 39 7.80 7.76 2.96
CA GLN A 39 7.53 6.69 1.99
C GLN A 39 8.40 6.83 0.72
N ALA A 40 8.62 8.07 0.23
CA ALA A 40 9.50 8.31 -0.90
C ALA A 40 10.95 7.91 -0.59
N ALA A 41 11.45 8.22 0.60
CA ALA A 41 12.77 7.79 1.05
C ALA A 41 12.89 6.26 1.11
N ILE A 42 11.89 5.58 1.66
CA ILE A 42 11.83 4.11 1.71
C ILE A 42 11.85 3.52 0.28
N MET A 43 11.15 4.12 -0.67
CA MET A 43 11.13 3.64 -2.06
C MET A 43 12.50 3.80 -2.73
N ARG A 44 13.21 4.91 -2.51
CA ARG A 44 14.60 5.08 -3.00
C ARG A 44 15.53 4.05 -2.40
N GLN A 45 15.48 3.86 -1.08
CA GLN A 45 16.29 2.84 -0.39
C GLN A 45 16.01 1.42 -0.90
N LYS A 46 14.74 1.08 -1.16
CA LYS A 46 14.36 -0.21 -1.74
C LYS A 46 14.92 -0.40 -3.15
N GLN A 47 14.91 0.65 -3.97
CA GLN A 47 15.49 0.61 -5.31
C GLN A 47 17.00 0.45 -5.25
N GLU A 48 17.69 1.20 -4.38
CA GLU A 48 19.13 1.07 -4.16
C GLU A 48 19.50 -0.34 -3.69
N ALA A 49 18.76 -0.89 -2.73
CA ALA A 49 18.97 -2.25 -2.24
C ALA A 49 18.72 -3.31 -3.32
N ALA A 50 17.68 -3.13 -4.15
CA ALA A 50 17.40 -4.03 -5.26
C ALA A 50 18.49 -3.96 -6.34
N ASN A 51 18.97 -2.76 -6.67
CA ASN A 51 20.06 -2.56 -7.62
C ASN A 51 21.37 -3.15 -7.09
N ALA A 52 21.68 -2.98 -5.80
CA ALA A 52 22.85 -3.58 -5.15
C ALA A 52 22.78 -5.12 -5.17
N LYS A 53 21.61 -5.70 -4.86
CA LYS A 53 21.41 -7.16 -4.97
C LYS A 53 21.58 -7.65 -6.40
N LYS A 54 20.98 -6.96 -7.37
CA LYS A 54 21.11 -7.31 -8.80
C LYS A 54 22.55 -7.21 -9.29
N ALA A 55 23.30 -6.20 -8.85
CA ALA A 55 24.71 -6.05 -9.16
C ALA A 55 25.57 -7.16 -8.53
N ALA A 56 25.29 -7.53 -7.27
CA ALA A 56 25.95 -8.63 -6.59
C ALA A 56 25.66 -9.99 -7.26
N GLU A 57 24.40 -10.23 -7.66
CA GLU A 57 24.00 -11.42 -8.40
C GLU A 57 24.65 -11.49 -9.79
N ALA A 58 24.72 -10.36 -10.50
CA ALA A 58 25.42 -10.28 -11.79
C ALA A 58 26.93 -10.55 -11.65
N ALA A 59 27.56 -10.02 -10.61
CA ALA A 59 28.98 -10.29 -10.32
C ALA A 59 29.22 -11.75 -9.92
N ALA A 60 28.30 -12.39 -9.19
CA ALA A 60 28.38 -13.80 -8.84
C ALA A 60 28.16 -14.73 -10.03
N ALA A 61 27.30 -14.37 -10.98
CA ALA A 61 27.09 -15.10 -12.23
C ALA A 61 28.30 -14.99 -13.18
N GLY A 62 28.93 -13.81 -13.26
CA GLY A 62 30.13 -13.59 -14.08
C GLY A 62 31.37 -14.32 -13.58
N LYS A 63 31.50 -14.59 -12.27
CA LYS A 63 32.62 -15.38 -11.71
C LYS A 63 32.50 -16.90 -11.89
N LYS A 64 31.33 -17.41 -12.29
CA LYS A 64 31.08 -18.85 -12.52
C LYS A 64 31.24 -19.27 -13.99
N LYS A 65 31.55 -18.33 -14.88
CA LYS A 65 31.82 -18.57 -16.31
C LYS A 65 33.31 -18.46 -16.58
#